data_AF-V5AYW7-F1
#
_entry.id   AF-V5AYW7-F1
#
_cell.length_a   1.000
_cell.length_b   1.000
_cell.length_c   1.000
_cell.angle_alpha   90.00
_cell.angle_beta   90.00
_cell.angle_gamma   90.00
#
_symmetry.space_group_name_H-M   'P 1'
#
loop_
_entity.id
_entity.type
_entity.pdbx_description
1 polymer ?
#
loop_
_entity_poly.entity_id
_entity_poly.type
_entity_poly.pdbx_seq_one_letter_code
_entity_poly.pdbx_strand_id
1 'polypeptide(L)'
;MTTARATMASQQTADGASLKDWRGGRGATWKIVPSATGAAKAVEKGIPALNGRLAGMAFRVPTPNVSVVDLTSRLERPAAYEQLRAATDAASEGKLNGLLGRTEGEVVSSEMNGVAPMPVFDVKAGISLNDRFAKLASWYDDRTGYSHKVLDLVALIPAHRSGRRENSEKKQQRVWRGRREMNVNKKEKIVCASNEIHLNAKRRFKNKDHTLVADHDGVDEEGDGRVLRVRLKLF
;
A
#
# COMPACT_ATOMS: atom_id res chain seq x y z
N MET A 1 17.84 -13.10 6.59
CA MET A 1 16.97 -13.54 7.70
C MET A 1 17.01 -15.06 7.80
N THR A 2 17.12 -15.58 9.00
CA THR A 2 16.95 -17.00 9.29
C THR A 2 15.78 -17.14 10.26
N THR A 3 14.99 -18.20 10.15
CA THR A 3 14.04 -18.55 11.21
C THR A 3 14.35 -19.94 11.74
N ALA A 4 14.53 -20.04 13.06
CA ALA A 4 14.47 -21.32 13.74
C ALA A 4 12.98 -21.62 13.94
N ARG A 5 12.49 -22.53 13.11
CA ARG A 5 11.07 -22.77 12.91
C ARG A 5 10.64 -24.06 13.57
N ALA A 6 9.55 -24.05 14.32
CA ALA A 6 8.92 -25.25 14.85
C ALA A 6 8.57 -26.25 13.75
N THR A 7 8.46 -27.51 14.15
CA THR A 7 8.00 -28.59 13.29
C THR A 7 6.55 -28.37 12.87
N MET A 8 6.28 -28.52 11.56
CA MET A 8 4.94 -28.37 10.99
C MET A 8 4.33 -29.72 10.61
N ALA A 9 3.00 -29.75 10.46
CA ALA A 9 2.25 -30.97 10.08
C ALA A 9 2.68 -31.59 8.74
N SER A 10 3.34 -30.84 7.86
CA SER A 10 3.87 -31.35 6.59
C SER A 10 5.15 -32.18 6.73
N GLN A 11 5.75 -32.24 7.92
CA GLN A 11 6.96 -33.02 8.18
C GLN A 11 6.63 -34.40 8.72
N GLN A 12 7.58 -35.32 8.56
CA GLN A 12 7.40 -36.72 8.92
C GLN A 12 7.96 -37.03 10.31
N THR A 13 7.35 -38.02 10.97
CA THR A 13 7.80 -38.52 12.28
C THR A 13 9.11 -39.32 12.15
N ALA A 14 9.18 -40.19 11.14
CA ALA A 14 10.36 -40.92 10.72
C ALA A 14 10.88 -40.41 9.37
N ASP A 15 11.99 -40.96 8.90
CA ASP A 15 12.48 -40.69 7.55
C ASP A 15 11.54 -41.33 6.51
N GLY A 16 11.15 -40.56 5.50
CA GLY A 16 10.31 -41.04 4.41
C GLY A 16 10.26 -40.10 3.21
N ALA A 17 9.34 -40.38 2.30
CA ALA A 17 9.29 -39.70 1.01
C ALA A 17 8.74 -38.28 1.12
N SER A 18 9.49 -37.30 0.61
CA SER A 18 9.03 -35.92 0.42
C SER A 18 9.38 -35.46 -0.99
N LEU A 19 8.35 -35.38 -1.85
CA LEU A 19 8.51 -35.19 -3.30
C LEU A 19 9.07 -33.82 -3.68
N LYS A 20 8.84 -32.79 -2.85
CA LYS A 20 9.23 -31.40 -3.14
C LYS A 20 10.36 -30.88 -2.24
N ASP A 21 10.65 -31.58 -1.14
CA ASP A 21 11.61 -31.13 -0.13
C ASP A 21 12.30 -32.36 0.49
N TRP A 22 13.38 -32.82 -0.12
CA TRP A 22 14.07 -34.05 0.30
C TRP A 22 14.56 -33.97 1.76
N ARG A 23 14.98 -32.79 2.21
CA ARG A 23 15.38 -32.57 3.60
C ARG A 23 14.16 -32.63 4.53
N GLY A 24 13.02 -32.10 4.09
CA GLY A 24 11.76 -32.12 4.82
C GLY A 24 11.15 -33.52 5.05
N GLY A 25 11.57 -34.53 4.28
CA GLY A 25 11.17 -35.93 4.50
C GLY A 25 11.94 -36.63 5.61
N ARG A 26 12.93 -35.96 6.23
CA ARG A 26 13.66 -36.52 7.37
C ARG A 26 12.85 -36.32 8.66
N GLY A 27 12.94 -37.28 9.58
CA GLY A 27 12.22 -37.26 10.85
C GLY A 27 12.40 -35.95 11.62
N ALA A 28 11.30 -35.31 12.00
CA ALA A 28 11.28 -33.91 12.44
C ALA A 28 11.67 -33.70 13.91
N THR A 29 11.43 -34.69 14.77
CA THR A 29 11.53 -34.54 16.23
C THR A 29 12.95 -34.70 16.79
N TRP A 30 13.94 -34.97 15.94
CA TRP A 30 15.30 -35.30 16.36
C TRP A 30 16.37 -34.75 15.41
N LYS A 31 15.99 -33.84 14.49
CA LYS A 31 16.88 -33.28 13.47
C LYS A 31 16.67 -31.79 13.32
N ILE A 32 17.75 -31.09 12.98
CA ILE A 32 17.70 -29.71 12.48
C ILE A 32 17.69 -29.78 10.96
N VAL A 33 16.61 -29.30 10.34
CA VAL A 33 16.36 -29.48 8.90
C VAL A 33 16.39 -28.12 8.20
N PRO A 34 17.47 -27.80 7.45
CA PRO A 34 17.51 -26.56 6.68
C PRO A 34 16.50 -26.61 5.52
N SER A 35 15.80 -25.50 5.30
CA SER A 35 14.76 -25.38 4.28
C SER A 35 14.76 -23.96 3.68
N ALA A 36 14.46 -23.88 2.38
CA ALA A 36 14.19 -22.59 1.73
C ALA A 36 12.83 -22.05 2.18
N THR A 37 12.67 -20.71 2.20
CA THR A 37 11.41 -20.07 2.58
C THR A 37 11.02 -18.95 1.61
N GLY A 38 9.73 -18.80 1.37
CA GLY A 38 9.16 -17.67 0.62
C GLY A 38 8.92 -16.43 1.47
N ALA A 39 9.13 -16.49 2.79
CA ALA A 39 8.77 -15.40 3.71
C ALA A 39 9.49 -14.08 3.38
N ALA A 40 10.79 -14.11 3.07
CA ALA A 40 11.52 -12.90 2.69
C ALA A 40 10.95 -12.25 1.42
N LYS A 41 10.62 -13.05 0.39
CA LYS A 41 9.97 -12.59 -0.83
C LYS A 41 8.55 -12.03 -0.58
N ALA A 42 7.85 -12.54 0.43
CA ALA A 42 6.54 -12.01 0.82
C ALA A 42 6.66 -10.63 1.49
N VAL A 43 7.70 -10.42 2.31
CA VAL A 43 8.01 -9.11 2.90
C VAL A 43 8.32 -8.08 1.80
N GLU A 44 9.09 -8.44 0.78
CA GLU A 44 9.36 -7.57 -0.38
C GLU A 44 8.07 -7.12 -1.07
N LYS A 45 7.11 -8.04 -1.25
CA LYS A 45 5.79 -7.70 -1.82
C LYS A 45 4.96 -6.79 -0.91
N GLY A 46 5.04 -6.98 0.41
CA GLY A 46 4.30 -6.16 1.38
C GLY A 46 4.93 -4.78 1.61
N ILE A 47 6.25 -4.67 1.48
CA ILE A 47 7.03 -3.46 1.71
C ILE A 47 7.96 -3.26 0.50
N PRO A 48 7.48 -2.60 -0.58
CA PRO A 48 8.22 -2.48 -1.84
C PRO A 48 9.61 -1.84 -1.71
N ALA A 49 9.83 -1.01 -0.69
CA ALA A 49 11.13 -0.41 -0.38
C ALA A 49 12.21 -1.45 -0.04
N LEU A 50 11.83 -2.69 0.30
CA LEU A 50 12.74 -3.79 0.64
C LEU A 50 13.02 -4.73 -0.54
N ASN A 51 12.48 -4.46 -1.74
CA ASN A 51 12.71 -5.30 -2.92
C ASN A 51 14.21 -5.49 -3.22
N GLY A 52 14.66 -6.75 -3.30
CA GLY A 52 16.05 -7.11 -3.54
C GLY A 52 16.97 -6.89 -2.35
N ARG A 53 16.44 -6.49 -1.18
CA ARG A 53 17.22 -6.19 0.03
C ARG A 53 17.09 -7.24 1.12
N LEU A 54 16.15 -8.18 0.99
CA LEU A 54 15.91 -9.20 2.01
C LEU A 54 15.83 -10.59 1.38
N ALA A 55 16.74 -11.47 1.80
CA ALA A 55 16.67 -12.90 1.54
C ALA A 55 16.58 -13.66 2.86
N GLY A 56 16.16 -14.93 2.79
CA GLY A 56 16.17 -15.76 3.99
C GLY A 56 15.95 -17.25 3.79
N MET A 57 16.18 -17.97 4.87
CA MET A 57 16.02 -19.42 4.98
C MET A 57 15.42 -19.80 6.34
N ALA A 58 15.11 -21.07 6.52
CA ALA A 58 14.65 -21.61 7.79
C ALA A 58 15.50 -22.82 8.21
N PHE A 59 15.68 -22.98 9.52
CA PHE A 59 16.03 -24.26 10.13
C PHE A 59 14.79 -24.76 10.85
N ARG A 60 14.25 -25.90 10.43
CA ARG A 60 13.18 -26.55 11.19
C ARG A 60 13.82 -27.28 12.36
N VAL A 61 13.38 -26.96 13.57
CA VAL A 61 13.96 -27.45 14.82
C VAL A 61 12.97 -28.35 15.57
N PRO A 62 13.43 -29.23 16.48
CA PRO A 62 12.60 -30.18 17.22
C PRO A 62 11.67 -29.58 18.29
N THR A 63 10.97 -28.49 17.98
CA THR A 63 9.93 -27.90 18.84
C THR A 63 8.56 -28.08 18.18
N PRO A 64 7.51 -28.40 18.96
CA PRO A 64 6.17 -28.65 18.41
C PRO A 64 5.41 -27.37 18.03
N ASN A 65 5.81 -26.24 18.60
CA ASN A 65 5.25 -24.92 18.35
C ASN A 65 6.27 -23.82 18.71
N VAL A 66 5.94 -22.59 18.31
CA VAL A 66 6.72 -21.36 18.49
C VAL A 66 8.03 -21.38 17.71
N SER A 67 8.26 -20.26 17.05
CA SER A 67 9.45 -20.02 16.25
C SER A 67 10.06 -18.68 16.59
N VAL A 68 11.31 -18.50 16.17
CA VAL A 68 12.02 -17.22 16.29
C VAL A 68 12.55 -16.80 14.93
N VAL A 69 12.43 -15.51 14.64
CA VAL A 69 13.09 -14.83 13.52
C VAL A 69 14.40 -14.26 14.00
N ASP A 70 15.47 -14.61 13.31
CA ASP A 70 16.79 -13.99 13.38
C ASP A 70 16.97 -13.09 12.15
N LEU A 71 16.89 -11.79 12.38
CA LEU A 71 17.10 -10.77 11.36
C LEU A 71 18.46 -10.11 11.56
N THR A 72 19.43 -10.53 10.76
CA THR A 72 20.69 -9.80 10.59
C THR A 72 20.52 -8.76 9.49
N SER A 73 20.83 -7.50 9.78
CA SER A 73 20.61 -6.38 8.86
C SER A 73 21.74 -5.34 8.93
N ARG A 74 21.97 -4.68 7.80
CA ARG A 74 22.85 -3.53 7.68
C ARG A 74 22.03 -2.26 7.62
N LEU A 75 22.28 -1.33 8.54
CA LEU A 75 21.56 -0.07 8.65
C LEU A 75 22.14 0.97 7.69
N GLU A 76 21.24 1.73 7.06
CA GLU A 76 21.61 2.84 6.19
C GLU A 76 22.16 4.04 6.98
N ARG A 77 21.63 4.28 8.18
CA ARG A 77 22.13 5.28 9.13
C ARG A 77 22.69 4.56 10.36
N PRO A 78 23.82 5.02 10.91
CA PRO A 78 24.40 4.43 12.10
C PRO A 78 23.44 4.63 13.28
N ALA A 79 23.28 3.60 14.10
CA ALA A 79 22.46 3.62 15.29
C ALA A 79 23.05 2.69 16.37
N ALA A 80 23.06 3.17 17.62
CA ALA A 80 23.36 2.31 18.76
C ALA A 80 22.22 1.30 18.99
N TYR A 81 22.52 0.16 19.61
CA TYR A 81 21.50 -0.88 19.87
C TYR A 81 20.32 -0.36 20.70
N GLU A 82 20.58 0.51 21.68
CA GLU A 82 19.54 1.17 22.48
C GLU A 82 18.57 2.02 21.63
N GLN A 83 19.06 2.62 20.54
CA GLN A 83 18.20 3.36 19.62
C GLN A 83 17.30 2.43 18.80
N LEU A 84 17.78 1.22 18.47
CA LEU A 84 16.95 0.20 17.83
C LEU A 84 15.85 -0.29 18.78
N ARG A 85 16.18 -0.48 20.06
CA ARG A 85 15.21 -0.82 21.12
C ARG A 85 14.15 0.27 21.24
N ALA A 86 14.56 1.51 21.47
CA ALA A 86 13.65 2.65 21.59
C ALA A 86 12.74 2.84 20.36
N ALA A 87 13.28 2.63 19.14
CA ALA A 87 12.47 2.68 17.92
C ALA A 87 11.41 1.56 17.87
N THR A 88 11.76 0.37 18.35
CA THR A 88 10.81 -0.76 18.43
C THR A 88 9.75 -0.50 19.50
N ASP A 89 10.14 0.10 20.62
CA ASP A 89 9.25 0.45 21.74
C ASP A 89 8.19 1.46 21.27
N ALA A 90 8.63 2.56 20.66
CA ALA A 90 7.75 3.57 20.09
C ALA A 90 6.82 3.00 19.00
N ALA A 91 7.29 2.02 18.21
CA ALA A 91 6.46 1.36 17.22
C ALA A 91 5.38 0.47 17.87
N SER A 92 5.75 -0.26 18.93
CA SER A 92 4.85 -1.15 19.68
C SER A 92 3.77 -0.38 20.45
N GLU A 93 4.09 0.80 20.98
CA GLU A 93 3.11 1.63 21.70
C GLU A 93 2.24 2.47 20.74
N GLY A 94 2.78 2.77 19.55
CA GLY A 94 2.13 3.60 18.55
C GLY A 94 1.41 2.79 17.47
N LYS A 95 1.96 2.82 16.24
CA LYS A 95 1.28 2.33 15.03
C LYS A 95 1.08 0.82 14.99
N LEU A 96 1.87 0.07 15.75
CA LEU A 96 1.81 -1.39 15.82
C LEU A 96 1.27 -1.88 17.16
N ASN A 97 0.57 -1.03 17.91
CA ASN A 97 -0.03 -1.41 19.17
C ASN A 97 -1.04 -2.56 18.99
N GLY A 98 -0.95 -3.56 19.87
CA GLY A 98 -1.68 -4.82 19.80
C GLY A 98 -1.20 -5.79 18.70
N LEU A 99 -0.30 -5.36 17.81
CA LEU A 99 0.28 -6.20 16.76
C LEU A 99 1.69 -6.64 17.13
N LEU A 100 2.58 -5.69 17.42
CA LEU A 100 3.97 -5.93 17.80
C LEU A 100 4.07 -6.09 19.32
N GLY A 101 4.43 -7.30 19.77
CA GLY A 101 4.76 -7.55 21.17
C GLY A 101 6.22 -7.22 21.48
N ARG A 102 6.54 -7.18 22.77
CA ARG A 102 7.89 -6.92 23.29
C ARG A 102 8.11 -7.71 24.56
N THR A 103 9.34 -8.16 24.79
CA THR A 103 9.76 -8.78 26.04
C THR A 103 11.17 -8.33 26.43
N GLU A 104 11.36 -8.07 27.72
CA GLU A 104 12.67 -7.92 28.36
C GLU A 104 13.00 -9.10 29.30
N GLY A 105 12.08 -10.07 29.41
CA GLY A 105 12.29 -11.28 30.21
C GLY A 105 13.26 -12.24 29.54
N GLU A 106 13.94 -13.06 30.33
CA GLU A 106 14.75 -14.21 29.87
C GLU A 106 13.82 -15.37 29.47
N VAL A 107 13.01 -15.16 28.43
CA VAL A 107 11.97 -16.09 27.98
C VAL A 107 12.53 -17.09 26.98
N VAL A 108 11.92 -18.27 26.90
CA VAL A 108 12.23 -19.28 25.90
C VAL A 108 10.97 -19.58 25.07
N SER A 109 11.03 -20.59 24.20
CA SER A 109 9.95 -20.85 23.24
C SER A 109 8.64 -21.26 23.90
N SER A 110 8.68 -21.93 25.06
CA SER A 110 7.48 -22.42 25.76
C SER A 110 6.57 -21.28 26.22
N GLU A 111 7.15 -20.19 26.71
CA GLU A 111 6.40 -19.06 27.28
C GLU A 111 5.70 -18.22 26.21
N MET A 112 6.01 -18.43 24.94
CA MET A 112 5.38 -17.74 23.81
C MET A 112 4.15 -18.47 23.27
N ASN A 113 3.84 -19.67 23.79
CA ASN A 113 2.62 -20.38 23.38
C ASN A 113 1.37 -19.60 23.79
N GLY A 114 0.43 -19.45 22.87
CA GLY A 114 -0.82 -18.74 23.12
C GLY A 114 -0.70 -17.21 23.00
N VAL A 115 0.49 -16.67 22.77
CA VAL A 115 0.68 -15.22 22.63
C VAL A 115 0.08 -14.74 21.30
N ALA A 116 -0.88 -13.83 21.38
CA ALA A 116 -1.61 -13.30 20.23
C ALA A 116 -0.87 -12.17 19.47
N PRO A 117 -0.19 -11.21 20.14
CA PRO A 117 0.68 -10.26 19.46
C PRO A 117 1.79 -11.00 18.70
N MET A 118 1.97 -10.64 17.43
CA MET A 118 3.06 -11.16 16.62
C MET A 118 3.58 -10.13 15.60
N PRO A 119 4.91 -10.02 15.43
CA PRO A 119 5.93 -10.75 16.18
C PRO A 119 6.15 -10.15 17.59
N VAL A 120 6.88 -10.83 18.47
CA VAL A 120 7.26 -10.35 19.82
C VAL A 120 8.76 -10.08 19.82
N PHE A 121 9.17 -8.81 19.91
CA PHE A 121 10.58 -8.44 19.89
C PHE A 121 11.27 -8.80 21.21
N ASP A 122 12.40 -9.50 21.12
CA ASP A 122 13.22 -9.86 22.27
C ASP A 122 14.36 -8.86 22.42
N VAL A 123 14.24 -7.98 23.41
CA VAL A 123 15.13 -6.84 23.63
C VAL A 123 16.55 -7.31 23.98
N LYS A 124 16.68 -8.46 24.63
CA LYS A 124 17.95 -8.98 25.16
C LYS A 124 18.62 -10.00 24.26
N ALA A 125 17.87 -10.69 23.40
CA ALA A 125 18.42 -11.72 22.52
C ALA A 125 19.11 -11.17 21.25
N GLY A 126 18.89 -9.91 20.88
CA GLY A 126 19.61 -9.27 19.77
C GLY A 126 21.02 -8.78 20.15
N ILE A 127 21.84 -8.53 19.13
CA ILE A 127 23.23 -8.10 19.29
C ILE A 127 23.65 -7.17 18.15
N SER A 128 24.36 -6.09 18.47
CA SER A 128 25.00 -5.23 17.46
C SER A 128 26.48 -5.54 17.35
N LEU A 129 26.97 -5.73 16.13
CA LEU A 129 28.40 -5.83 15.85
C LEU A 129 29.05 -4.44 15.81
N ASN A 130 28.37 -3.49 15.19
CA ASN A 130 28.74 -2.08 15.15
C ASN A 130 27.47 -1.22 14.93
N ASP A 131 27.64 0.09 14.83
CA ASP A 131 26.57 1.05 14.63
C ASP A 131 25.76 0.86 13.33
N ARG A 132 26.27 0.09 12.36
CA ARG A 132 25.60 -0.16 11.08
C ARG A 132 25.23 -1.61 10.86
N PHE A 133 25.56 -2.52 11.77
CA PHE A 133 25.33 -3.94 11.57
C PHE A 133 24.82 -4.59 12.85
N ALA A 134 23.57 -5.02 12.81
CA ALA A 134 22.86 -5.55 13.96
C ALA A 134 22.07 -6.81 13.62
N LYS A 135 21.91 -7.65 14.63
CA LYS A 135 21.06 -8.82 14.64
C LYS A 135 19.93 -8.59 15.63
N LEU A 136 18.70 -8.80 15.18
CA LEU A 136 17.49 -8.71 15.97
C LEU A 136 16.85 -10.10 16.07
N ALA A 137 16.32 -10.42 17.24
CA ALA A 137 15.59 -11.65 17.50
C ALA A 137 14.13 -11.33 17.82
N SER A 138 13.20 -12.09 17.25
CA SER A 138 11.78 -11.89 17.52
C SER A 138 10.99 -13.19 17.46
N TRP A 139 10.26 -13.46 18.53
CA TRP A 139 9.44 -14.65 18.70
C TRP A 139 8.11 -14.53 17.95
N TYR A 140 7.53 -15.67 17.59
CA TYR A 140 6.15 -15.75 17.13
C TYR A 140 5.59 -17.16 17.35
N ASP A 141 4.35 -17.22 17.82
CA ASP A 141 3.57 -18.46 17.82
C ASP A 141 3.02 -18.69 16.39
N ASP A 142 3.54 -19.71 15.71
CA ASP A 142 3.14 -20.12 14.36
C ASP A 142 1.66 -20.46 14.22
N ARG A 143 1.01 -20.79 15.34
CA ARG A 143 -0.40 -21.16 15.39
C ARG A 143 -1.16 -19.95 15.90
N THR A 144 -1.12 -19.72 17.22
CA THR A 144 -2.02 -18.78 17.88
C THR A 144 -1.88 -17.37 17.35
N GLY A 145 -0.65 -16.86 17.26
CA GLY A 145 -0.37 -15.51 16.77
C GLY A 145 -0.88 -15.32 15.34
N TYR A 146 -0.54 -16.25 14.43
CA TYR A 146 -0.96 -16.13 13.03
C TYR A 146 -2.48 -16.27 12.86
N SER A 147 -3.12 -17.16 13.62
CA SER A 147 -4.58 -17.30 13.62
C SER A 147 -5.29 -16.02 14.07
N HIS A 148 -4.77 -15.31 15.07
CA HIS A 148 -5.31 -14.01 15.45
C HIS A 148 -5.19 -12.99 14.32
N LYS A 149 -4.06 -12.96 13.59
CA LYS A 149 -3.87 -12.04 12.46
C LYS A 149 -4.81 -12.34 11.29
N VAL A 150 -5.19 -13.60 11.08
CA VAL A 150 -6.25 -13.96 10.13
C VAL A 150 -7.60 -13.38 10.56
N LEU A 151 -7.95 -13.46 11.84
CA LEU A 151 -9.18 -12.86 12.37
C LEU A 151 -9.16 -11.33 12.26
N ASP A 152 -8.03 -10.70 12.60
CA ASP A 152 -7.82 -9.26 12.43
C ASP A 152 -8.06 -8.84 10.97
N LEU A 153 -7.50 -9.58 10.01
CA LEU A 153 -7.68 -9.30 8.59
C LEU A 153 -9.14 -9.45 8.15
N VAL A 154 -9.84 -10.50 8.61
CA VAL A 154 -11.26 -10.70 8.30
C VAL A 154 -12.10 -9.54 8.83
N ALA A 155 -11.82 -9.07 10.05
CA ALA A 155 -12.50 -7.92 10.65
C ALA A 155 -12.23 -6.61 9.89
N LEU A 156 -11.06 -6.45 9.27
CA LEU A 156 -10.70 -5.28 8.48
C LEU A 156 -11.40 -5.20 7.11
N ILE A 157 -11.80 -6.33 6.51
CA ILE A 157 -12.40 -6.35 5.17
C ILE A 157 -13.70 -5.54 5.09
N PRO A 158 -14.68 -5.70 5.99
CA PRO A 158 -15.89 -4.87 6.01
C PRO A 158 -15.60 -3.38 6.17
N ALA A 159 -14.70 -3.02 7.09
CA ALA A 159 -14.33 -1.62 7.33
C ALA A 159 -13.74 -0.96 6.07
N HIS A 160 -12.86 -1.69 5.36
CA HIS A 160 -12.29 -1.21 4.09
C HIS A 160 -13.34 -1.06 2.98
N ARG A 161 -14.31 -1.98 2.91
CA ARG A 161 -15.41 -1.90 1.93
C ARG A 161 -16.32 -0.70 2.19
N SER A 162 -16.67 -0.45 3.45
CA SER A 162 -17.47 0.71 3.84
C SER A 162 -16.75 2.03 3.54
N GLY A 163 -15.45 2.13 3.85
CA GLY A 163 -14.63 3.30 3.53
C GLY A 163 -14.52 3.59 2.03
N ARG A 164 -14.43 2.56 1.17
CA ARG A 164 -14.49 2.74 -0.30
C ARG A 164 -15.84 3.27 -0.75
N ARG A 165 -16.93 2.75 -0.20
CA ARG A 165 -18.29 3.17 -0.54
C ARG A 165 -18.49 4.64 -0.19
N GLU A 166 -18.11 5.05 1.02
CA GLU A 166 -18.20 6.44 1.46
C GLU A 166 -17.32 7.39 0.60
N ASN A 167 -16.09 6.98 0.27
CA ASN A 167 -15.22 7.77 -0.63
C ASN A 167 -15.79 7.88 -2.05
N SER A 168 -16.44 6.83 -2.56
CA SER A 168 -17.10 6.86 -3.86
C SER A 168 -18.32 7.80 -3.87
N GLU A 169 -19.10 7.80 -2.79
CA GLU A 169 -20.25 8.69 -2.60
C GLU A 169 -19.81 10.15 -2.46
N LYS A 170 -18.76 10.43 -1.67
CA LYS A 170 -18.15 11.77 -1.57
C LYS A 170 -17.60 12.26 -2.92
N LYS A 171 -16.93 11.37 -3.67
CA LYS A 171 -16.43 11.69 -5.02
C LYS A 171 -17.58 12.01 -5.97
N GLN A 172 -18.66 11.23 -5.95
CA GLN A 172 -19.86 11.54 -6.73
C GLN A 172 -20.46 12.88 -6.30
N GLN A 173 -20.73 13.11 -5.01
CA GLN A 173 -21.30 14.37 -4.53
C GLN A 173 -20.46 15.59 -4.94
N ARG A 174 -19.13 15.48 -4.96
CA ARG A 174 -18.22 16.53 -5.42
C ARG A 174 -18.36 16.81 -6.92
N VAL A 175 -18.49 15.76 -7.74
CA VAL A 175 -18.80 15.88 -9.18
C VAL A 175 -20.16 16.53 -9.40
N TRP A 176 -21.20 16.08 -8.67
CA TRP A 176 -22.55 16.64 -8.75
C TRP A 176 -22.59 18.13 -8.34
N ARG A 177 -21.84 18.53 -7.30
CA ARG A 177 -21.70 19.94 -6.89
C ARG A 177 -21.02 20.78 -7.98
N GLY A 178 -19.88 20.34 -8.50
CA GLY A 178 -19.19 21.06 -9.59
C GLY A 178 -20.04 21.19 -10.85
N ARG A 179 -20.89 20.19 -11.16
CA ARG A 179 -21.84 20.27 -12.28
C ARG A 179 -22.96 21.27 -12.03
N ARG A 180 -23.45 21.39 -10.79
CA ARG A 180 -24.44 22.42 -10.42
C ARG A 180 -23.85 23.83 -10.51
N GLU A 181 -22.64 24.03 -10.00
CA GLU A 181 -21.95 25.34 -10.06
C GLU A 181 -21.71 25.79 -11.51
N MET A 182 -21.26 24.89 -12.39
CA MET A 182 -21.14 25.20 -13.83
C MET A 182 -22.48 25.55 -14.48
N ASN A 183 -23.56 24.86 -14.12
CA ASN A 183 -24.89 25.14 -14.66
C ASN A 183 -25.46 26.47 -14.17
N VAL A 184 -25.20 26.86 -12.92
CA VAL A 184 -25.58 28.18 -12.37
C VAL A 184 -24.81 29.27 -13.10
N ASN A 185 -23.49 29.13 -13.22
CA ASN A 185 -22.64 30.12 -13.88
C ASN A 185 -22.98 30.24 -15.39
N LYS A 186 -23.39 29.15 -16.04
CA LYS A 186 -23.90 29.17 -17.41
C LYS A 186 -25.25 29.91 -17.51
N LYS A 187 -26.17 29.71 -16.56
CA LYS A 187 -27.43 30.46 -16.51
C LYS A 187 -27.19 31.95 -16.26
N GLU A 188 -26.30 32.31 -15.33
CA GLU A 188 -25.94 33.70 -15.05
C GLU A 188 -25.31 34.39 -16.26
N LYS A 189 -24.42 33.71 -16.99
CA LYS A 189 -23.86 34.23 -18.25
C LYS A 189 -24.91 34.44 -19.33
N ILE A 190 -25.89 33.53 -19.45
CA ILE A 190 -27.00 33.68 -20.40
C ILE A 190 -27.88 34.89 -20.03
N VAL A 191 -28.18 35.07 -18.74
CA VAL A 191 -28.96 36.22 -18.26
C VAL A 191 -28.21 37.54 -18.48
N CYS A 192 -26.90 37.59 -18.20
CA CYS A 192 -26.07 38.79 -18.46
C CYS A 192 -26.00 39.11 -19.95
N ALA A 193 -25.78 38.12 -20.82
CA ALA A 193 -25.74 38.31 -22.26
C ALA A 193 -27.09 38.79 -22.81
N SER A 194 -28.21 38.26 -22.30
CA SER A 194 -29.55 38.71 -22.69
C SER A 194 -29.82 40.16 -22.27
N ASN A 195 -29.39 40.56 -21.08
CA ASN A 195 -29.49 41.94 -20.60
C ASN A 195 -28.60 42.91 -21.41
N GLU A 196 -27.39 42.51 -21.79
CA GLU A 196 -26.52 43.30 -22.68
C GLU A 196 -27.13 43.49 -24.07
N ILE A 197 -27.71 42.44 -24.65
CA ILE A 197 -28.41 42.53 -25.94
C ILE A 197 -29.59 43.51 -25.83
N HIS A 198 -30.36 43.44 -24.74
CA HIS A 198 -31.50 44.34 -24.51
C HIS A 198 -31.06 45.81 -24.31
N LEU A 199 -29.96 46.05 -23.59
CA LEU A 199 -29.36 47.37 -23.41
C LEU A 199 -28.78 47.94 -24.72
N ASN A 200 -28.11 47.11 -25.52
CA ASN A 200 -27.55 47.50 -26.81
C ASN A 200 -28.64 47.77 -27.87
N ALA A 201 -29.75 47.03 -27.82
CA ALA A 201 -30.93 47.32 -28.65
C ALA A 201 -31.55 48.69 -28.30
N LYS A 202 -31.67 49.02 -27.01
CA LYS A 202 -32.14 50.35 -26.56
C LYS A 202 -31.18 51.49 -26.95
N ARG A 203 -29.87 51.24 -27.00
CA ARG A 203 -28.87 52.23 -27.48
C ARG A 203 -28.92 52.43 -28.99
N ARG A 204 -29.08 51.36 -29.78
CA ARG A 204 -29.23 51.46 -31.25
C ARG A 204 -30.50 52.18 -31.70
N PHE A 205 -31.56 52.13 -30.92
CA PHE A 205 -32.80 52.87 -31.21
C PHE A 205 -32.69 54.39 -31.00
N LYS A 206 -31.72 54.86 -30.20
CA LYS A 206 -31.51 56.30 -29.94
C LYS A 206 -30.61 57.00 -30.95
N ASN A 207 -29.91 56.27 -31.83
CA ASN A 207 -28.87 56.83 -32.71
C ASN A 207 -29.14 56.64 -34.21
N LYS A 208 -30.40 56.47 -34.64
CA LYS A 208 -30.74 56.49 -36.08
C LYS A 208 -31.44 57.81 -36.43
N ASP A 209 -30.63 58.81 -36.75
CA ASP A 209 -31.02 59.85 -37.70
C ASP A 209 -30.66 59.39 -39.12
N HIS A 210 -31.56 59.70 -40.05
CA HIS A 210 -31.61 59.18 -41.40
C HIS A 210 -30.54 59.80 -42.32
N THR A 211 -29.90 59.00 -43.18
CA THR A 211 -29.47 59.42 -44.53
C THR A 211 -29.17 58.20 -45.39
N LEU A 212 -29.85 58.13 -46.53
CA LEU A 212 -29.69 57.15 -47.62
C LEU A 212 -28.75 57.74 -48.67
N VAL A 213 -27.76 56.98 -49.12
CA VAL A 213 -27.14 57.16 -50.45
C VAL A 213 -26.86 55.77 -51.01
N ALA A 214 -27.34 55.54 -52.23
CA ALA A 214 -27.08 54.37 -53.06
C ALA A 214 -25.78 54.58 -53.85
N ASP A 215 -25.10 53.49 -54.24
CA ASP A 215 -24.56 53.36 -55.59
C ASP A 215 -24.17 51.91 -55.92
N HIS A 216 -24.39 51.58 -57.18
CA HIS A 216 -24.10 50.35 -57.90
C HIS A 216 -22.64 50.31 -58.36
N ASP A 217 -22.04 49.12 -58.52
CA ASP A 217 -21.41 48.65 -59.77
C ASP A 217 -20.45 47.47 -59.57
N GLY A 218 -20.41 46.56 -60.56
CA GLY A 218 -19.17 45.91 -61.01
C GLY A 218 -18.99 44.42 -60.72
N VAL A 219 -19.07 43.62 -61.79
CA VAL A 219 -18.77 42.18 -61.92
C VAL A 219 -17.30 42.00 -62.34
N ASP A 220 -16.63 40.91 -61.95
CA ASP A 220 -15.91 39.98 -62.86
C ASP A 220 -15.08 38.91 -62.13
N GLU A 221 -14.99 37.77 -62.83
CA GLU A 221 -14.52 36.44 -62.42
C GLU A 221 -12.99 36.25 -62.45
N GLU A 222 -12.53 35.25 -61.68
CA GLU A 222 -11.67 34.10 -62.06
C GLU A 222 -10.62 33.73 -61.00
N GLY A 223 -10.46 32.42 -60.78
CA GLY A 223 -9.12 31.85 -60.62
C GLY A 223 -8.68 31.31 -59.26
N ASP A 224 -8.89 30.00 -59.14
CA ASP A 224 -7.90 29.02 -58.65
C ASP A 224 -7.98 28.53 -57.18
N GLY A 225 -7.89 27.21 -57.10
CA GLY A 225 -8.18 26.41 -55.92
C GLY A 225 -7.03 26.36 -54.93
N ARG A 226 -7.38 25.99 -53.70
CA ARG A 226 -6.62 25.00 -52.91
C ARG A 226 -7.43 24.50 -51.73
N VAL A 227 -7.74 23.22 -51.80
CA VAL A 227 -8.37 22.40 -50.77
C VAL A 227 -7.38 22.17 -49.62
N LEU A 228 -7.75 22.55 -48.40
CA LEU A 228 -7.04 22.17 -47.18
C LEU A 228 -7.92 21.23 -46.34
N ARG A 229 -7.70 19.92 -46.51
CA ARG A 229 -8.19 18.87 -45.61
C ARG A 229 -7.28 18.79 -44.39
N VAL A 230 -7.80 19.07 -43.19
CA VAL A 230 -7.13 18.76 -41.93
C VAL A 230 -7.78 17.53 -41.29
N ARG A 231 -7.01 16.46 -41.15
CA ARG A 231 -7.36 15.21 -40.45
C ARG A 231 -7.29 15.43 -38.94
N LEU A 232 -8.39 15.17 -38.22
CA LEU A 232 -8.37 14.96 -36.78
C LEU A 232 -7.78 13.58 -36.46
N LYS A 233 -6.75 13.53 -35.62
CA LYS A 233 -6.37 12.35 -34.83
C LYS A 233 -6.85 12.58 -33.40
N LEU A 234 -7.76 11.72 -32.95
CA LEU A 234 -8.19 11.60 -31.56
C LEU A 234 -7.10 10.88 -30.75
N PHE A 235 -6.84 11.38 -29.54
CA PHE A 235 -6.39 10.59 -28.39
C PHE A 235 -7.53 10.57 -27.38
#